data_AF-A0A9E5MRE1-F1
#
_entry.id   AF-A0A9E5MRE1-F1
#
_cell.length_a   1.000
_cell.length_b   1.000
_cell.length_c   1.000
_cell.angle_alpha   90.00
_cell.angle_beta   90.00
_cell.angle_gamma   90.00
#
_symmetry.space_group_name_H-M   'P 1'
#
loop_
_entity.id
_entity.type
_entity.pdbx_description
1 polymer ?
#
loop_
_entity_poly.entity_id
_entity_poly.type
_entity_poly.pdbx_seq_one_letter_code
_entity_poly.pdbx_strand_id
1 'polypeptide(L)' 'GMYTANTMASAIEALGMSLANSSAQEAVSSHKIDDCRRAGEAVVGLLRKNIKPLDIMTREAFENAIT' A
#
# COMPACT_ATOMS: atom_id res chain seq x y z
N GLY A 1 4.21 -18.40 -1.45
CA GLY A 1 2.90 -18.92 -0.98
C GLY A 1 2.19 -17.85 -0.16
N MET A 2 0.88 -17.97 0.02
CA MET A 2 0.10 -17.02 0.84
C MET A 2 0.29 -17.31 2.33
N TYR A 3 1.43 -16.87 2.85
CA TYR A 3 1.74 -16.84 4.27
C TYR A 3 1.67 -15.40 4.77
N THR A 4 1.96 -15.19 6.05
CA THR A 4 1.82 -13.88 6.72
C THR A 4 2.35 -12.70 5.92
N ALA A 5 3.54 -12.80 5.32
CA ALA A 5 4.12 -11.70 4.53
C ALA A 5 3.25 -11.31 3.33
N ASN A 6 2.85 -12.29 2.50
CA ASN A 6 2.04 -12.02 1.32
C ASN A 6 0.61 -11.63 1.70
N THR A 7 0.04 -12.25 2.74
CA THR A 7 -1.28 -11.89 3.26
C THR A 7 -1.31 -10.44 3.75
N MET A 8 -0.30 -10.01 4.53
CA MET A 8 -0.22 -8.63 5.00
C MET A 8 0.06 -7.66 3.86
N ALA A 9 0.90 -8.02 2.88
CA ALA A 9 1.14 -7.18 1.70
C ALA A 9 -0.17 -6.90 0.94
N SER A 10 -0.98 -7.93 0.68
CA SER A 10 -2.28 -7.79 0.02
C SER A 10 -3.29 -7.02 0.87
N ALA A 11 -3.37 -7.30 2.18
CA ALA A 11 -4.27 -6.59 3.08
C ALA A 11 -3.94 -5.09 3.18
N ILE A 12 -2.65 -4.72 3.25
CA ILE A 12 -2.21 -3.32 3.32
C ILE A 12 -2.51 -2.57 2.00
N GLU A 13 -2.42 -3.25 0.86
CA GLU A 13 -2.86 -2.67 -0.40
C GLU A 13 -4.38 -2.45 -0.44
N ALA A 14 -5.17 -3.42 0.03
CA ALA A 14 -6.62 -3.29 0.15
C ALA A 14 -7.06 -2.21 1.16
N LEU A 15 -6.28 -1.99 2.23
CA LEU A 15 -6.45 -0.88 3.18
C LEU A 15 -6.19 0.50 2.55
N GLY A 16 -5.60 0.58 1.35
CA GLY A 16 -5.19 1.83 0.71
C GLY A 16 -3.87 2.40 1.26
N MET A 17 -3.11 1.60 2.01
CA MET A 17 -1.85 2.02 2.63
C MET A 17 -0.61 1.69 1.77
N SER A 18 -0.81 0.96 0.68
CA SER A 18 0.20 0.71 -0.36
C SER A 18 -0.32 1.15 -1.72
N LEU A 19 0.59 1.46 -2.64
CA LEU A 19 0.21 1.77 -4.02
C LEU A 19 -0.35 0.54 -4.72
N ALA A 20 -1.28 0.77 -5.65
CA ALA A 20 -1.85 -0.30 -6.47
C ALA A 20 -0.76 -1.10 -7.20
N ASN A 21 -0.91 -2.41 -7.17
CA ASN A 21 -0.03 -3.43 -7.74
C ASN A 21 1.36 -3.50 -7.08
N SER A 22 1.53 -3.01 -5.85
CA SER A 22 2.81 -3.07 -5.14
C SER A 22 3.01 -4.38 -4.36
N SER A 23 1.91 -5.04 -3.94
CA SER A 23 1.96 -6.28 -3.14
C SER A 23 2.30 -7.53 -3.96
N ALA A 24 2.10 -7.49 -5.27
CA ALA A 24 2.30 -8.62 -6.18
C ALA A 24 3.66 -8.62 -6.90
N GLN A 25 4.50 -7.60 -6.68
CA GLN A 25 5.78 -7.45 -7.40
C GLN A 25 6.87 -8.35 -6.81
N GLU A 26 7.72 -8.86 -7.70
CA GLU A 26 8.94 -9.55 -7.29
C GLU A 26 9.91 -8.58 -6.60
N ALA A 27 10.49 -9.03 -5.50
CA ALA A 27 11.36 -8.22 -4.65
C ALA A 27 12.60 -7.68 -5.40
N VAL A 28 13.13 -8.46 -6.35
CA VAL A 28 14.29 -8.08 -7.17
C VAL A 28 13.81 -7.82 -8.60
N SER A 29 13.19 -6.67 -8.82
CA SER A 29 12.72 -6.25 -10.13
C SER A 29 12.91 -4.76 -10.35
N SER A 30 13.06 -4.34 -11.60
CA SER A 30 13.06 -2.92 -11.97
C SER A 30 11.73 -2.24 -11.63
N HIS A 31 10.63 -2.99 -11.69
CA HIS A 31 9.31 -2.54 -11.25
C HIS A 31 9.29 -2.13 -9.78
N LYS A 32 10.00 -2.88 -8.91
CA LYS A 32 10.06 -2.54 -7.49
C LYS A 32 10.81 -1.24 -7.21
N ILE A 33 11.82 -0.92 -8.02
CA ILE A 33 12.55 0.35 -7.92
C ILE A 33 11.65 1.53 -8.29
N ASP A 34 10.87 1.41 -9.37
CA ASP A 34 9.93 2.45 -9.77
C ASP A 34 8.78 2.62 -8.74
N ASP A 35 8.29 1.51 -8.19
CA ASP A 35 7.30 1.49 -7.12
C ASP A 35 7.79 2.27 -5.88
N CYS A 36 9.04 2.05 -5.45
CA CYS A 36 9.66 2.81 -4.35
C CYS A 36 9.72 4.31 -4.64
N ARG A 37 10.06 4.72 -5.87
CA ARG A 37 10.07 6.13 -6.28
C ARG A 37 8.67 6.74 -6.22
N ARG A 38 7.68 6.05 -6.79
CA ARG A 38 6.27 6.46 -6.78
C ARG A 38 5.70 6.55 -5.36
N ALA A 39 6.10 5.64 -4.46
CA ALA A 39 5.71 5.70 -3.05
C ALA A 39 6.24 6.96 -2.37
N GLY A 40 7.49 7.34 -2.64
CA GLY A 40 8.06 8.61 -2.17
C GLY A 40 7.28 9.83 -2.65
N GLU A 41 6.95 9.87 -3.95
CA GLU A 41 6.12 10.94 -4.54
C GLU A 41 4.72 11.00 -3.91
N ALA A 42 4.11 9.84 -3.66
CA ALA A 42 2.80 9.74 -3.02
C ALA A 42 2.83 10.30 -1.59
N VAL A 43 3.82 9.91 -0.77
CA VAL A 43 3.97 10.41 0.61
C VAL A 43 4.13 11.93 0.64
N VAL A 44 4.95 12.50 -0.25
CA VAL A 44 5.07 13.96 -0.37
C VAL A 44 3.73 14.61 -0.74
N GLY A 45 2.96 13.98 -1.62
CA GLY A 45 1.60 14.39 -1.95
C GLY A 45 0.64 14.36 -0.75
N LEU A 46 0.69 13.31 0.08
CA LEU A 46 -0.11 13.19 1.29
C LEU A 46 0.25 14.28 2.31
N LEU A 47 1.55 14.56 2.49
CA LEU A 47 2.04 15.62 3.38
C LEU A 47 1.51 16.99 2.94
N ARG A 48 1.58 17.32 1.64
CA ARG A 48 1.05 18.58 1.09
C ARG A 48 -0.46 18.72 1.31
N LYS A 49 -1.20 17.60 1.30
CA LYS A 49 -2.65 17.56 1.50
C LYS A 49 -3.04 17.37 2.97
N ASN A 50 -2.08 17.24 3.89
CA ASN A 50 -2.29 16.93 5.31
C ASN A 50 -3.15 15.67 5.53
N ILE A 51 -3.02 14.67 4.65
CA ILE A 51 -3.70 13.37 4.78
C ILE A 51 -2.88 12.50 5.73
N LYS A 52 -3.51 11.99 6.77
CA LYS A 52 -2.93 11.17 7.84
C LYS A 52 -3.42 9.72 7.74
N PRO A 53 -2.73 8.75 8.37
CA PRO A 53 -3.16 7.35 8.35
C PRO A 53 -4.59 7.13 8.82
N LEU A 54 -5.08 7.89 9.81
CA LEU A 54 -6.46 7.81 10.29
C LEU A 54 -7.50 8.28 9.25
N ASP A 55 -7.09 9.09 8.28
CA ASP A 55 -7.95 9.52 7.18
C ASP A 55 -8.09 8.42 6.10
N ILE A 56 -7.23 7.40 6.13
CA ILE A 56 -7.18 6.27 5.17
C ILE A 56 -7.71 4.99 5.83
N MET A 57 -7.28 4.71 7.06
CA MET A 57 -7.59 3.49 7.80
C MET A 57 -8.97 3.59 8.49
N THR A 58 -10.01 3.83 7.69
CA THR A 58 -11.41 3.86 8.16
C THR A 58 -11.96 2.45 8.34
N ARG A 59 -13.15 2.34 8.93
CA ARG A 59 -13.84 1.05 9.08
C ARG A 59 -14.02 0.35 7.73
N GLU A 60 -14.42 1.10 6.71
CA GLU A 60 -14.64 0.60 5.35
C GLU A 60 -13.33 0.08 4.75
N ALA A 61 -12.19 0.75 5.01
CA ALA A 61 -10.89 0.26 4.58
C ALA A 61 -10.54 -1.08 5.24
N PHE A 62 -10.83 -1.25 6.54
CA PHE A 62 -10.63 -2.54 7.21
C PHE A 62 -11.59 -3.63 6.70
N GLU A 63 -12.84 -3.29 6.40
CA GLU A 63 -13.80 -4.22 5.78
C GLU A 63 -13.31 -4.67 4.38
N ASN A 64 -12.73 -3.76 3.59
CA ASN A 64 -12.08 -4.08 2.32
C ASN A 64 -10.87 -5.01 2.48
N ALA A 65 -10.11 -4.88 3.57
CA ALA A 65 -8.92 -5.69 3.80
C ALA A 65 -9.22 -7.10 4.31
N ILE A 66 -10.39 -7.31 4.89
CA ILE A 66 -10.88 -8.61 5.38
C ILE A 66 -11.50 -9.44 4.24
N THR A 67 -12.08 -8.77 3.24
CA THR A 67 -12.85 -9.38 2.14
C THR A 67 -11.94 -9.74 0.96
#